data_AF-A0A1Y3TSV5-F1
#
_entry.id   AF-A0A1Y3TSV5-F1
#
_cell.length_a   1.000
_cell.length_b   1.000
_cell.length_c   1.000
_cell.angle_alpha   90.00
_cell.angle_beta   90.00
_cell.angle_gamma   90.00
#
_symmetry.space_group_name_H-M   'P 1'
#
loop_
_entity.id
_entity.type
_entity.pdbx_description
1 polymer ?
#
loop_
_entity_poly.entity_id
_entity_poly.type
_entity_poly.pdbx_seq_one_letter_code
_entity_poly.pdbx_strand_id
1 'polypeptide(L)'
;MNEKQTVMVLQGDVELETLSNTAFPWYDPDSKEREIQFREAYVIERNDWDKGIQGCVYQINRREFTDLSFAKGKTLAEYPDRYEIRQHMDGTKFLFYYSSIPTFDDADWLWDHIGHLVVYYDGNEVVLISCRHGAKIPRIKVYIGLIKSNSNFDRCLTLLKNV
;
A
#
# COMPACT_ATOMS: atom_id res chain seq x y z
N MET A 1 -26.53 8.71 -8.43
CA MET A 1 -26.21 7.65 -7.43
C MET A 1 -24.83 7.98 -6.91
N ASN A 2 -24.69 8.27 -5.61
CA ASN A 2 -23.37 8.46 -4.99
C ASN A 2 -22.53 7.22 -5.26
N GLU A 3 -21.43 7.37 -5.99
CA GLU A 3 -20.40 6.35 -6.03
C GLU A 3 -20.02 6.08 -4.57
N LYS A 4 -20.19 4.81 -4.18
CA LYS A 4 -20.02 4.36 -2.82
C LYS A 4 -18.55 4.59 -2.49
N GLN A 5 -18.26 5.54 -1.61
CA GLN A 5 -16.89 5.92 -1.27
C GLN A 5 -16.12 4.66 -0.83
N THR A 6 -15.12 4.28 -1.63
CA THR A 6 -14.45 2.97 -1.51
C THR A 6 -13.52 2.93 -0.29
N VAL A 7 -12.98 4.10 0.08
CA VAL A 7 -12.14 4.31 1.26
C VAL A 7 -12.79 5.34 2.19
N MET A 8 -12.79 5.04 3.49
CA MET A 8 -13.28 5.94 4.54
C MET A 8 -12.27 6.03 5.67
N VAL A 9 -12.07 7.22 6.24
CA VAL A 9 -11.31 7.39 7.48
C VAL A 9 -12.28 7.23 8.64
N LEU A 10 -11.99 6.30 9.55
CA LEU A 10 -12.81 6.03 10.73
C LEU A 10 -12.27 6.74 11.98
N GLN A 11 -10.93 6.85 12.07
CA GLN A 11 -10.24 7.50 13.19
C GLN A 11 -8.94 8.11 12.70
N GLY A 12 -8.63 9.30 13.20
CA GLY A 12 -7.47 10.09 12.80
C GLY A 12 -7.93 11.42 12.25
N ASP A 13 -7.35 12.51 12.73
CA ASP A 13 -7.54 13.84 12.14
C ASP A 13 -6.63 13.93 10.91
N VAL A 14 -7.16 13.47 9.78
CA VAL A 14 -6.45 13.31 8.50
C VAL A 14 -7.34 13.79 7.36
N GLU A 15 -6.71 14.34 6.33
CA GLU A 15 -7.39 14.70 5.09
C GLU A 15 -7.38 13.50 4.13
N LEU A 16 -8.53 13.24 3.51
CA LEU A 16 -8.68 12.21 2.48
C LEU A 16 -8.78 12.87 1.11
N GLU A 17 -7.70 12.78 0.35
CA GLU A 17 -7.69 13.19 -1.07
C GLU A 17 -8.06 12.00 -1.95
N THR A 18 -8.91 12.22 -2.96
CA THR A 18 -9.28 11.20 -3.95
C THR A 18 -8.77 11.61 -5.33
N LEU A 19 -8.09 10.68 -5.99
CA LEU A 19 -7.48 10.84 -7.31
C LEU A 19 -8.05 9.79 -8.25
N SER A 20 -8.27 10.14 -9.52
CA SER A 20 -8.71 9.21 -10.57
C SER A 20 -7.57 8.88 -11.53
N ASN A 21 -7.62 7.71 -12.17
CA ASN A 21 -6.68 7.24 -13.19
C ASN A 21 -5.20 7.37 -12.78
N THR A 22 -4.89 6.96 -11.55
CA THR A 22 -3.60 7.21 -10.91
C THR A 22 -2.58 6.13 -11.25
N ALA A 23 -1.36 6.55 -11.58
CA ALA A 23 -0.22 5.65 -11.78
C ALA A 23 0.49 5.35 -10.45
N PHE A 24 0.95 4.12 -10.29
CA PHE A 24 1.88 3.72 -9.24
C PHE A 24 3.17 3.20 -9.88
N PRO A 25 4.34 3.71 -9.47
CA PRO A 25 5.59 3.21 -10.00
C PRO A 25 5.92 1.85 -9.37
N TRP A 26 5.87 0.80 -10.18
CA TRP A 26 6.27 -0.56 -9.84
C TRP A 26 7.66 -0.82 -10.40
N TYR A 27 8.68 -0.69 -9.54
CA TYR A 27 10.07 -0.82 -9.94
C TYR A 27 10.51 -2.28 -9.89
N ASP A 28 10.89 -2.79 -11.06
CA ASP A 28 11.70 -3.99 -11.21
C ASP A 28 12.94 -3.62 -12.05
N PRO A 29 14.14 -4.17 -11.77
CA PRO A 29 15.36 -3.87 -12.52
C PRO A 29 15.24 -4.14 -14.03
N ASP A 30 14.42 -5.12 -14.43
CA ASP A 30 14.39 -5.65 -15.78
C ASP A 30 13.22 -5.14 -16.64
N SER A 31 12.27 -4.39 -16.05
CA SER A 31 11.10 -3.88 -16.78
C SER A 31 11.35 -2.52 -17.44
N LYS A 32 11.00 -2.43 -18.74
CA LYS A 32 10.89 -1.16 -19.46
C LYS A 32 9.66 -0.35 -19.04
N GLU A 33 8.59 -1.02 -18.62
CA GLU A 33 7.38 -0.39 -18.10
C GLU A 33 7.41 -0.38 -16.58
N ARG A 34 7.63 0.80 -16.00
CA ARG A 34 7.80 0.99 -14.56
C ARG A 34 6.53 1.44 -13.85
N GLU A 35 5.42 1.57 -14.57
CA GLU A 35 4.18 2.10 -14.01
C GLU A 35 3.01 1.16 -14.28
N ILE A 36 2.23 0.92 -13.23
CA ILE A 36 0.92 0.29 -13.29
C ILE A 36 -0.14 1.36 -13.03
N GLN A 37 -1.35 1.16 -13.56
CA GLN A 37 -2.41 2.17 -13.49
C GLN A 37 -3.63 1.63 -12.77
N PHE A 38 -4.19 2.44 -11.87
CA PHE A 38 -5.39 2.16 -11.12
C PHE A 38 -6.50 3.15 -11.45
N ARG A 39 -7.74 2.72 -11.29
CA ARG A 39 -8.93 3.55 -11.50
C ARG A 39 -8.96 4.72 -10.54
N GLU A 40 -8.62 4.47 -9.29
CA GLU A 40 -8.66 5.48 -8.24
C GLU A 40 -7.54 5.26 -7.22
N ALA A 41 -7.12 6.36 -6.61
CA ALA A 41 -6.24 6.35 -5.47
C ALA A 41 -6.76 7.29 -4.39
N TYR A 42 -6.52 6.92 -3.15
CA TYR A 42 -6.89 7.67 -1.96
C TYR A 42 -5.61 7.97 -1.19
N VAL A 43 -5.39 9.25 -0.88
CA VAL A 43 -4.26 9.69 -0.08
C VAL A 43 -4.78 10.08 1.29
N ILE A 44 -4.32 9.36 2.31
CA ILE A 44 -4.57 9.67 3.70
C ILE A 44 -3.29 10.32 4.21
N GLU A 45 -3.38 11.62 4.46
CA GLU A 45 -2.26 12.45 4.88
C GLU A 45 -2.54 13.05 6.26
N ARG A 46 -1.54 12.99 7.14
CA ARG A 46 -1.58 13.64 8.45
C ARG A 46 -0.54 14.74 8.53
N ASN A 47 -0.99 15.98 8.68
CA ASN A 47 -0.12 17.15 8.74
C ASN A 47 0.60 17.32 10.10
N ASP A 48 0.33 16.47 11.09
CA ASP A 48 0.92 16.51 12.44
C ASP A 48 2.19 15.63 12.52
N TRP A 49 3.34 16.31 12.51
CA TRP A 49 4.69 15.71 12.50
C TRP A 49 5.01 14.95 13.78
N ASP A 50 4.41 15.33 14.92
CA ASP A 50 4.75 14.78 16.24
C ASP A 50 4.04 13.44 16.52
N LYS A 51 2.97 13.13 15.78
CA LYS A 51 2.10 11.96 16.05
C LYS A 51 2.15 10.84 15.03
N GLY A 52 2.76 11.06 13.87
CA GLY A 52 2.83 10.01 12.85
C GLY A 52 1.44 9.62 12.28
N ILE A 53 1.38 8.59 11.43
CA ILE A 53 0.11 7.93 11.02
C ILE A 53 -0.38 6.90 12.04
N GLN A 54 0.29 6.83 13.20
CA GLN A 54 -0.02 5.90 14.27
C GLN A 54 -1.44 6.13 14.78
N GLY A 55 -2.20 5.04 14.89
CA GLY A 55 -3.61 5.07 15.33
C GLY A 55 -4.59 5.64 14.30
N CYS A 56 -4.16 5.89 13.05
CA CYS A 56 -5.08 6.13 11.95
C CYS A 56 -5.81 4.82 11.61
N VAL A 57 -7.14 4.84 11.71
CA VAL A 57 -8.00 3.72 11.32
C VAL A 57 -8.77 4.14 10.07
N TYR A 58 -8.67 3.33 9.03
CA TYR A 58 -9.36 3.55 7.77
C TYR A 58 -9.98 2.25 7.28
N GLN A 59 -11.00 2.38 6.45
CA GLN A 59 -11.77 1.28 5.93
C GLN A 59 -11.65 1.26 4.41
N ILE A 60 -11.38 0.09 3.82
CA ILE A 60 -11.46 -0.14 2.37
C ILE A 60 -12.52 -1.21 2.15
N ASN A 61 -13.57 -0.93 1.38
CA ASN A 61 -14.63 -1.90 1.05
C ASN A 61 -15.17 -2.68 2.26
N ARG A 62 -15.33 -1.99 3.40
CA ARG A 62 -15.80 -2.51 4.70
C ARG A 62 -14.77 -3.20 5.59
N ARG A 63 -13.53 -3.33 5.15
CA ARG A 63 -12.44 -3.88 5.96
C ARG A 63 -11.64 -2.77 6.60
N GLU A 64 -11.43 -2.87 7.92
CA GLU A 64 -10.68 -1.89 8.70
C GLU A 64 -9.18 -2.19 8.72
N PHE A 65 -8.38 -1.14 8.73
CA PHE A 65 -6.94 -1.19 8.74
C PHE A 65 -6.38 -0.15 9.71
N THR A 66 -5.27 -0.51 10.37
CA THR A 66 -4.48 0.39 11.22
C THR A 66 -3.04 0.36 10.74
N ASP A 67 -2.48 1.52 10.38
CA ASP A 67 -1.05 1.82 10.12
C ASP A 67 -0.18 0.75 9.41
N LEU A 68 -0.80 -0.12 8.60
CA LEU A 68 -0.25 -1.33 7.97
C LEU A 68 0.37 -2.36 8.93
N SER A 69 0.33 -2.16 10.24
CA SER A 69 0.82 -3.14 11.22
C SER A 69 0.03 -4.47 11.16
N PHE A 70 -1.21 -4.44 10.65
CA PHE A 70 -1.99 -5.64 10.34
C PHE A 70 -1.29 -6.60 9.34
N ALA A 71 -0.40 -6.08 8.50
CA ALA A 71 0.33 -6.87 7.52
C ALA A 71 1.49 -7.67 8.15
N LYS A 72 1.73 -7.56 9.47
CA LYS A 72 2.65 -8.40 10.25
C LYS A 72 2.06 -9.77 10.63
N GLY A 73 1.00 -10.20 9.94
CA GLY A 73 0.35 -11.50 10.13
C GLY A 73 1.25 -12.71 9.84
N LYS A 74 0.63 -13.88 9.73
CA LYS A 74 1.37 -15.15 9.52
C LYS A 74 1.98 -15.20 8.12
N THR A 75 3.31 -15.29 8.03
CA THR A 75 3.99 -15.58 6.75
C THR A 75 3.69 -16.99 6.28
N LEU A 76 3.20 -17.11 5.04
CA LEU A 76 2.91 -18.37 4.36
C LEU A 76 4.06 -18.78 3.42
N ALA A 77 4.69 -17.81 2.76
CA ALA A 77 5.81 -18.03 1.85
C ALA A 77 6.69 -16.79 1.74
N GLU A 78 7.98 -17.00 1.48
CA GLU A 78 8.99 -15.96 1.23
C GLU A 78 9.57 -16.16 -0.19
N TYR A 79 9.81 -15.06 -0.91
CA TYR A 79 10.32 -15.08 -2.28
C TYR A 79 11.66 -14.32 -2.41
N PRO A 80 12.51 -14.68 -3.40
CA PRO A 80 13.86 -14.13 -3.54
C PRO A 80 13.98 -12.60 -3.74
N ASP A 81 12.88 -11.90 -4.04
CA ASP A 81 12.86 -10.46 -4.33
C ASP A 81 12.27 -9.62 -3.17
N ARG A 82 12.40 -10.12 -1.92
CA ARG A 82 11.89 -9.49 -0.67
C ARG A 82 10.37 -9.38 -0.57
N TYR A 83 9.64 -10.16 -1.37
CA TYR A 83 8.20 -10.32 -1.20
C TYR A 83 7.89 -11.48 -0.27
N GLU A 84 6.88 -11.30 0.55
CA GLU A 84 6.31 -12.34 1.39
C GLU A 84 4.83 -12.49 1.06
N ILE A 85 4.32 -13.72 0.99
CA ILE A 85 2.87 -13.94 1.07
C ILE A 85 2.53 -14.17 2.52
N ARG A 86 1.64 -13.33 3.04
CA ARG A 86 1.21 -13.37 4.44
C ARG A 86 -0.30 -13.49 4.51
N GLN A 87 -0.80 -14.00 5.63
CA GLN A 87 -2.21 -14.18 5.90
C GLN A 87 -2.65 -13.35 7.10
N HIS A 88 -3.72 -12.59 6.91
CA HIS A 88 -4.38 -11.83 7.96
C HIS A 88 -5.30 -12.75 8.79
N MET A 89 -5.73 -12.28 9.97
CA MET A 89 -6.59 -13.05 10.88
C MET A 89 -7.94 -13.44 10.27
N ASP A 90 -8.46 -12.64 9.33
CA ASP A 90 -9.69 -12.94 8.58
C ASP A 90 -9.49 -13.95 7.44
N GLY A 91 -8.29 -14.50 7.28
CA GLY A 91 -7.94 -15.46 6.24
C GLY A 91 -7.46 -14.84 4.93
N THR A 92 -7.54 -13.51 4.76
CA THR A 92 -7.08 -12.84 3.54
C THR A 92 -5.58 -12.99 3.37
N LYS A 93 -5.16 -13.39 2.17
CA LYS A 93 -3.76 -13.45 1.77
C LYS A 93 -3.37 -12.14 1.11
N PHE A 94 -2.17 -11.67 1.41
CA PHE A 94 -1.61 -10.48 0.82
C PHE A 94 -0.16 -10.71 0.43
N LEU A 95 0.23 -10.11 -0.70
CA LEU A 95 1.61 -9.91 -1.05
C LEU A 95 2.11 -8.73 -0.22
N PHE A 96 3.13 -8.96 0.58
CA PHE A 96 3.77 -7.99 1.45
C PHE A 96 5.18 -7.70 0.97
N TYR A 97 5.56 -6.43 0.95
CA TYR A 97 6.93 -6.00 0.71
C TYR A 97 7.30 -4.92 1.72
N TYR A 98 8.51 -5.03 2.23
CA TYR A 98 9.12 -4.09 3.16
C TYR A 98 10.42 -3.56 2.57
N SER A 99 10.59 -2.24 2.56
CA SER A 99 11.84 -1.60 2.18
C SER A 99 12.24 -0.55 3.21
N SER A 100 13.45 -0.68 3.74
CA SER A 100 14.18 0.43 4.33
C SER A 100 14.77 1.27 3.19
N ILE A 101 14.15 2.42 2.89
CA ILE A 101 14.67 3.36 1.88
C ILE A 101 15.63 4.33 2.58
N PRO A 102 16.93 4.35 2.25
CA PRO A 102 17.77 5.50 2.58
C PRO A 102 17.37 6.67 1.68
N THR A 103 16.84 7.76 2.23
CA THR A 103 16.72 9.00 1.47
C THR A 103 18.03 9.77 1.58
N PHE A 104 18.73 9.92 0.48
CA PHE A 104 19.68 11.02 0.32
C PHE A 104 18.85 12.25 -0.05
N ASP A 105 18.59 13.11 0.93
CA ASP A 105 18.16 14.49 0.70
C ASP A 105 19.31 15.35 1.26
N ASP A 106 19.78 16.34 0.49
CA ASP A 106 21.09 17.02 0.67
C ASP A 106 21.25 17.84 1.97
N ALA A 107 20.32 17.74 2.91
CA ALA A 107 20.28 18.59 4.10
C ALA A 107 20.08 17.88 5.45
N ASP A 108 19.65 16.61 5.51
CA ASP A 108 19.40 15.95 6.80
C ASP A 108 19.82 14.48 6.80
N TRP A 109 20.81 14.15 7.63
CA TRP A 109 21.30 12.79 7.88
C TRP A 109 20.36 12.02 8.82
N LEU A 110 19.05 12.09 8.62
CA LEU A 110 18.06 11.32 9.37
C LEU A 110 17.66 10.10 8.56
N TRP A 111 18.31 8.98 8.89
CA TRP A 111 18.15 7.67 8.27
C TRP A 111 16.88 6.96 8.76
N ASP A 112 16.45 5.96 7.98
CA ASP A 112 15.40 4.96 8.22
C ASP A 112 13.95 5.33 7.84
N HIS A 113 13.71 5.62 6.56
CA HIS A 113 12.35 5.54 6.03
C HIS A 113 11.93 4.09 5.82
N ILE A 114 10.90 3.66 6.55
CA ILE A 114 10.27 2.37 6.34
C ILE A 114 9.09 2.53 5.38
N GLY A 115 9.19 1.85 4.23
CA GLY A 115 8.10 1.68 3.27
C GLY A 115 7.48 0.31 3.40
N HIS A 116 6.17 0.26 3.62
CA HIS A 116 5.38 -0.96 3.56
C HIS A 116 4.50 -0.94 2.31
N LEU A 117 4.43 -2.07 1.62
CA LEU A 117 3.59 -2.26 0.44
C LEU A 117 2.79 -3.55 0.61
N VAL A 118 1.48 -3.47 0.40
CA VAL A 118 0.54 -4.58 0.56
C VAL A 118 -0.33 -4.65 -0.68
N VAL A 119 -0.43 -5.83 -1.30
CA VAL A 119 -1.31 -6.07 -2.44
C VAL A 119 -2.22 -7.25 -2.14
N TYR A 120 -3.52 -7.11 -2.36
CA TYR A 120 -4.48 -8.20 -2.17
C TYR A 120 -5.70 -8.09 -3.10
N TYR A 121 -6.49 -9.16 -3.14
CA TYR A 121 -7.76 -9.19 -3.84
C TYR A 121 -8.90 -8.93 -2.87
N ASP A 122 -9.76 -7.97 -3.20
CA ASP A 122 -11.05 -7.77 -2.55
C ASP A 122 -12.17 -8.05 -3.55
N GLY A 123 -12.81 -9.21 -3.40
CA GLY A 123 -13.65 -9.77 -4.46
C GLY A 123 -12.84 -10.00 -5.75
N ASN A 124 -13.21 -9.32 -6.83
CA ASN A 124 -12.53 -9.39 -8.12
C ASN A 124 -11.58 -8.21 -8.38
N GLU A 125 -11.35 -7.38 -7.36
CA GLU A 125 -10.58 -6.14 -7.50
C GLU A 125 -9.21 -6.25 -6.84
N VAL A 126 -8.19 -5.69 -7.49
CA VAL A 126 -6.85 -5.56 -6.89
C VAL A 126 -6.80 -4.28 -6.07
N VAL A 127 -6.38 -4.42 -4.81
CA VAL A 127 -6.10 -3.31 -3.91
C VAL A 127 -4.60 -3.29 -3.60
N LEU A 128 -3.98 -2.12 -3.77
CA LEU A 128 -2.59 -1.87 -3.38
C LEU A 128 -2.56 -0.78 -2.31
N ILE A 129 -1.92 -1.05 -1.19
CA ILE A 129 -1.72 -0.08 -0.10
C ILE A 129 -0.23 0.16 0.06
N SER A 130 0.16 1.43 0.04
CA SER A 130 1.52 1.87 0.33
C SER A 130 1.50 2.77 1.56
N CYS A 131 2.32 2.44 2.56
CA CYS A 131 2.58 3.33 3.71
C CYS A 131 4.05 3.71 3.73
N ARG A 132 4.31 4.99 3.93
CA ARG A 132 5.65 5.51 4.20
C ARG A 132 5.70 6.08 5.61
N HIS A 133 6.61 5.56 6.42
CA HIS A 133 6.97 6.09 7.72
C HIS A 133 8.22 6.99 7.58
N GLY A 134 8.26 8.12 8.28
CA GLY A 134 9.38 9.05 8.22
C GLY A 134 9.11 10.41 8.87
N ALA A 135 10.17 11.20 9.05
CA ALA A 135 10.10 12.56 9.58
C ALA A 135 9.21 13.47 8.70
N LYS A 136 9.31 13.39 7.36
CA LYS A 136 8.38 14.09 6.45
C LYS A 136 7.06 13.33 6.39
N ILE A 137 5.98 14.04 6.73
CA ILE A 137 4.54 13.71 6.65
C ILE A 137 4.25 12.23 6.35
N PRO A 138 3.84 11.44 7.35
CA PRO A 138 3.49 10.04 7.16
C PRO A 138 2.24 9.96 6.29
N ARG A 139 2.27 9.06 5.31
CA ARG A 139 1.23 9.01 4.27
C ARG A 139 0.86 7.57 3.95
N ILE A 140 -0.44 7.29 3.91
CA ILE A 140 -1.00 6.05 3.35
C ILE A 140 -1.60 6.39 2.00
N LYS A 141 -1.25 5.61 0.98
CA LYS A 141 -1.88 5.65 -0.33
C LYS A 141 -2.57 4.33 -0.60
N VAL A 142 -3.85 4.37 -0.91
CA VAL A 142 -4.65 3.21 -1.28
C VAL A 142 -5.02 3.32 -2.75
N TYR A 143 -4.67 2.33 -3.55
CA TYR A 143 -4.95 2.26 -4.98
C TYR A 143 -5.92 1.12 -5.24
N ILE A 144 -6.97 1.39 -6.02
CA ILE A 144 -8.08 0.46 -6.22
C ILE A 144 -8.42 0.33 -7.70
N GLY A 145 -8.68 -0.90 -8.13
CA GLY A 145 -9.14 -1.19 -9.48
C GLY A 145 -8.03 -1.08 -10.51
N LEU A 146 -7.15 -2.09 -10.57
CA LEU A 146 -6.07 -2.16 -11.56
C LEU A 146 -6.63 -2.11 -12.99
N ILE A 147 -6.25 -1.08 -13.75
CA ILE A 147 -6.62 -0.86 -15.15
C ILE A 147 -5.53 -1.36 -16.08
N LYS A 148 -4.28 -1.01 -15.79
CA LYS A 148 -3.11 -1.39 -16.58
C LYS A 148 -2.08 -2.05 -15.67
N SER A 149 -1.66 -3.24 -16.03
CA SER A 149 -0.59 -3.98 -15.37
C SER A 149 0.68 -4.01 -16.21
N ASN A 150 1.74 -4.57 -15.64
CA ASN A 150 2.93 -5.00 -16.35
C ASN A 150 3.23 -6.47 -16.00
N SER A 151 4.09 -7.12 -16.79
CA SER A 151 4.39 -8.55 -16.65
C SER A 151 4.93 -8.95 -15.27
N ASN A 152 5.66 -8.04 -14.62
CA ASN A 152 6.22 -8.29 -13.29
C ASN A 152 5.14 -8.27 -12.20
N PHE A 153 4.28 -7.26 -12.24
CA PHE A 153 3.16 -7.17 -11.32
C PHE A 153 2.21 -8.36 -11.51
N ASP A 154 1.94 -8.78 -12.76
CA ASP A 154 1.14 -9.96 -13.08
C ASP A 154 1.73 -11.26 -12.51
N ARG A 155 3.07 -11.40 -12.54
CA ARG A 155 3.77 -12.52 -11.89
C ARG A 155 3.50 -12.51 -10.38
N CYS A 156 3.62 -11.36 -9.73
CA CYS A 156 3.35 -11.22 -8.30
C CYS A 156 1.89 -11.54 -7.94
N LEU A 157 0.94 -11.07 -8.76
CA LEU A 157 -0.48 -11.41 -8.62
C LEU A 157 -0.76 -12.90 -8.79
N THR A 158 -0.03 -13.58 -9.69
CA THR A 158 -0.12 -15.03 -9.89
C THR A 158 0.38 -15.80 -8.67
N LEU A 159 1.51 -15.37 -8.08
CA LEU A 159 2.02 -15.96 -6.83
C LEU A 159 0.97 -15.86 -5.73
N LEU A 160 0.36 -14.68 -5.56
CA LEU A 160 -0.65 -14.44 -4.55
C LEU A 160 -1.89 -15.35 -4.71
N LYS A 161 -2.33 -15.61 -5.95
CA LYS A 161 -3.50 -16.46 -6.25
C LYS A 161 -3.26 -17.95 -6.02
N ASN A 162 -2.01 -18.40 -6.12
CA ASN A 162 -1.65 -19.81 -6.11
C ASN A 162 -1.36 -20.37 -4.71
N VAL A 163 -1.34 -19.51 -3.68
CA VAL A 163 -1.23 -19.91 -2.27
C VAL A 163 -2.61 -20.08 -1.69
#